data_AF-A0A429P9M6-F1
#
_entry.id   AF-A0A429P9M6-F1
#
_cell.length_a   1.000
_cell.length_b   1.000
_cell.length_c   1.000
_cell.angle_alpha   90.00
_cell.angle_beta   90.00
_cell.angle_gamma   90.00
#
_symmetry.space_group_name_H-M   'P 1'
#
loop_
_entity.id
_entity.type
_entity.pdbx_description
1 polymer ?
#
loop_
_entity_poly.entity_id
_entity_poly.type
_entity_poly.pdbx_seq_one_letter_code
_entity_poly.pdbx_strand_id
1 'polypeptide(L)'
;QRSLVGSGDGVRGIVLLVRAAGRGEFSEKEIEPLQGFAAQAAVAMELAERRRDAEQIAVLEDRDRIARDLHDLAIQRLFATGMTLQSAGRFIEHKEASERVSRAVDDLDETIKIIRSTIFGLRAHDAASGTGLRARVVRVVGETAPVLGFAPSVRMEGLVDSHVPKETADHLVAVLSEALTNIARHARAGRVEVALETDGREVR
;
A
#
# COMPACT_ATOMS: atom_id res chain seq x y z
N GLN A 1 6.73 38.10 27.43
CA GLN A 1 5.48 37.39 27.76
C GLN A 1 5.29 36.25 26.76
N ARG A 2 4.69 35.11 27.15
CA ARG A 2 4.53 33.92 26.29
C ARG A 2 3.04 33.74 25.94
N SER A 3 2.72 33.52 24.67
CA SER A 3 1.37 33.12 24.23
C SER A 3 1.46 31.80 23.46
N LEU A 4 0.57 30.86 23.75
CA LEU A 4 0.54 29.54 23.13
C LEU A 4 -0.22 29.62 21.80
N VAL A 5 0.29 28.95 20.77
CA VAL A 5 -0.38 28.80 19.48
C VAL A 5 -0.94 27.39 19.40
N GLY A 6 -2.26 27.25 19.47
CA GLY A 6 -2.94 25.96 19.36
C GLY A 6 -4.42 26.08 19.06
N SER A 7 -4.94 25.13 18.29
CA SER A 7 -6.36 24.88 18.05
C SER A 7 -6.69 23.44 18.43
N GLY A 8 -7.70 23.24 19.27
CA GLY A 8 -8.36 21.95 19.50
C GLY A 8 -7.58 20.86 20.26
N ASP A 9 -6.39 20.47 19.79
CA ASP A 9 -5.79 19.15 20.11
C ASP A 9 -4.27 19.14 20.40
N GLY A 10 -3.62 20.30 20.53
CA GLY A 10 -2.20 20.37 20.93
C GLY A 10 -1.54 21.71 20.64
N VAL A 11 -0.46 22.03 21.38
CA VAL A 11 0.38 23.21 21.13
C VAL A 11 1.28 22.93 19.93
N ARG A 12 1.01 23.58 18.79
CA ARG A 12 1.80 23.43 17.54
C ARG A 12 2.93 24.47 17.41
N GLY A 13 2.92 25.49 18.26
CA GLY A 13 3.96 26.52 18.29
C GLY A 13 3.83 27.45 19.49
N ILE A 14 4.84 28.29 19.70
CA ILE A 14 4.85 29.29 20.76
C ILE A 14 5.19 30.65 20.15
N VAL A 15 4.35 31.66 20.40
CA VAL A 15 4.66 33.05 20.07
C VAL A 15 5.28 33.71 21.30
N LEU A 16 6.50 34.21 21.13
CA LEU A 16 7.29 34.83 22.18
C LEU A 16 7.35 36.33 21.95
N LEU A 17 6.89 37.10 22.95
CA LEU A 17 7.14 38.53 23.03
C LEU A 17 8.35 38.82 23.90
N VAL A 18 9.33 39.49 23.31
CA VAL A 18 10.61 39.81 23.94
C VAL A 18 10.83 41.33 23.88
N ARG A 19 11.30 41.92 24.97
CA ARG A 19 11.66 43.34 25.08
C ARG A 19 12.97 43.47 25.87
N ALA A 20 13.72 44.54 25.64
CA ALA A 20 14.96 44.82 26.36
C ALA A 20 14.72 44.95 27.88
N ALA A 21 15.69 44.49 28.67
CA ALA A 21 15.65 44.54 30.13
C ALA A 21 15.51 46.00 30.64
N GLY A 22 14.72 46.19 31.71
CA GLY A 22 14.44 47.50 32.29
C GLY A 22 13.29 48.29 31.66
N ARG A 23 12.62 47.73 30.64
CA ARG A 23 11.35 48.27 30.11
C ARG A 23 10.16 47.71 30.89
N GLY A 24 9.06 48.48 30.96
CA GLY A 24 7.81 48.06 31.60
C GLY A 24 7.13 46.85 30.93
N GLU A 25 6.16 46.27 31.63
CA GLU A 25 5.35 45.14 31.15
C GLU A 25 4.54 45.49 29.89
N PHE A 26 4.16 44.47 29.11
CA PHE A 26 3.29 44.67 27.95
C PHE A 26 1.87 44.97 28.43
N SER A 27 1.24 45.98 27.83
CA SER A 27 -0.16 46.31 28.07
C SER A 27 -1.11 45.34 27.36
N GLU A 28 -2.34 45.21 27.86
CA GLU A 28 -3.37 44.38 27.19
C GLU A 28 -3.61 44.78 25.74
N LYS A 29 -3.59 46.09 25.43
CA LYS A 29 -3.74 46.61 24.07
C LYS A 29 -2.61 46.19 23.13
N GLU A 30 -1.42 45.90 23.66
CA GLU A 30 -0.30 45.35 22.88
C GLU A 30 -0.41 43.83 22.71
N ILE A 31 -1.09 43.12 23.62
CA ILE A 31 -1.20 41.66 23.63
C ILE A 31 -2.40 41.17 22.81
N GLU A 32 -3.53 41.88 22.84
CA GLU A 32 -4.79 41.47 22.20
C GLU A 32 -4.64 41.19 20.69
N PRO A 33 -3.99 42.03 19.86
CA PRO A 33 -3.78 41.73 18.44
C PRO A 33 -2.93 40.47 18.20
N LEU A 34 -2.05 40.15 19.15
CA LEU A 34 -1.12 39.01 19.02
C LEU A 34 -1.80 37.68 19.29
N GLN A 35 -2.90 37.67 20.05
CA GLN A 35 -3.74 36.48 20.19
C GLN A 35 -4.43 36.15 18.86
N GLY A 36 -4.96 37.16 18.15
CA GLY A 36 -5.52 36.98 16.81
C GLY A 36 -4.48 36.50 15.80
N PHE A 37 -3.29 37.08 15.81
CA PHE A 37 -2.16 36.63 15.00
C PHE A 37 -1.75 35.19 15.32
N ALA A 38 -1.63 34.86 16.61
CA ALA A 38 -1.32 33.51 17.08
C ALA A 38 -2.36 32.49 16.58
N ALA A 39 -3.65 32.80 16.67
CA ALA A 39 -4.71 31.93 16.17
C ALA A 39 -4.62 31.69 14.65
N GLN A 40 -4.39 32.75 13.86
CA GLN A 40 -4.20 32.62 12.42
C GLN A 40 -2.93 31.83 12.06
N ALA A 41 -1.84 32.04 12.80
CA ALA A 41 -0.61 31.27 12.64
C ALA A 41 -0.83 29.79 12.95
N ALA A 42 -1.62 29.46 13.98
CA ALA A 42 -1.98 28.07 14.32
C ALA A 42 -2.66 27.36 13.15
N VAL A 43 -3.67 28.01 12.57
CA VAL A 43 -4.44 27.46 11.44
C VAL A 43 -3.55 27.32 10.20
N ALA A 44 -2.71 28.31 9.91
CA ALA A 44 -1.79 28.25 8.79
C ALA A 44 -0.77 27.11 8.93
N MET A 45 -0.23 26.91 10.15
CA MET A 45 0.67 25.79 10.45
C MET A 45 -0.03 24.43 10.32
N GLU A 46 -1.25 24.30 10.82
CA GLU A 46 -2.06 23.08 10.66
C GLU A 46 -2.29 22.74 9.19
N LEU A 47 -2.67 23.73 8.39
CA LEU A 47 -2.90 23.52 6.97
C LEU A 47 -1.60 23.14 6.25
N ALA A 48 -0.47 23.74 6.61
CA ALA A 48 0.83 23.43 6.03
C ALA A 48 1.28 22.00 6.39
N GLU A 49 1.08 21.55 7.62
CA GLU A 49 1.36 20.16 8.04
C GLU A 49 0.48 19.18 7.28
N ARG A 50 -0.84 19.38 7.26
CA ARG A 50 -1.77 18.49 6.54
C ARG A 50 -1.46 18.42 5.05
N ARG A 51 -1.01 19.53 4.43
CA ARG A 51 -0.57 19.54 3.03
C ARG A 51 0.68 18.70 2.82
N ARG A 52 1.70 18.84 3.69
CA ARG A 52 2.92 18.01 3.61
C ARG A 52 2.60 16.53 3.77
N ASP A 53 1.75 16.19 4.73
CA ASP A 53 1.35 14.79 4.95
C ASP A 53 0.62 14.25 3.71
N ALA A 54 -0.31 15.01 3.14
CA ALA A 54 -1.02 14.63 1.92
C ALA A 54 -0.09 14.49 0.72
N GLU A 55 0.87 15.40 0.53
CA GLU A 55 1.89 15.32 -0.52
C GLU A 55 2.76 14.06 -0.35
N GLN A 56 3.15 13.75 0.88
CA GLN A 56 3.98 12.59 1.17
C GLN A 56 3.22 11.27 0.94
N ILE A 57 1.93 11.22 1.31
CA ILE A 57 1.04 10.10 0.98
C ILE A 57 0.93 9.96 -0.53
N ALA A 58 0.66 11.06 -1.26
CA ALA A 58 0.53 11.03 -2.72
C ALA A 58 1.80 10.52 -3.42
N VAL A 59 2.99 10.92 -2.95
CA VAL A 59 4.27 10.41 -3.48
C VAL A 59 4.44 8.91 -3.23
N LEU A 60 4.04 8.41 -2.07
CA LEU A 60 4.10 6.97 -1.76
C LEU A 60 3.11 6.19 -2.63
N GLU A 61 1.88 6.67 -2.79
CA GLU A 61 0.88 6.05 -3.67
C GLU A 61 1.34 6.00 -5.13
N ASP A 62 1.99 7.07 -5.61
CA ASP A 62 2.52 7.12 -6.98
C ASP A 62 3.68 6.15 -7.18
N ARG A 63 4.58 6.03 -6.19
CA ARG A 63 5.64 5.01 -6.21
C ARG A 63 5.09 3.59 -6.27
N ASP A 64 4.08 3.31 -5.45
CA ASP A 64 3.40 2.01 -5.44
C ASP A 64 2.71 1.71 -6.77
N ARG A 65 2.11 2.73 -7.38
CA ARG A 65 1.49 2.63 -8.70
C ARG A 65 2.52 2.37 -9.80
N ILE A 66 3.60 3.15 -9.84
CA ILE A 66 4.69 2.97 -10.82
C ILE A 66 5.32 1.58 -10.66
N ALA A 67 5.59 1.13 -9.44
CA ALA A 67 6.13 -0.20 -9.19
C ALA A 67 5.19 -1.29 -9.74
N ARG A 68 3.88 -1.19 -9.48
CA ARG A 68 2.87 -2.10 -10.04
C ARG A 68 2.89 -2.12 -11.56
N ASP A 69 2.80 -0.95 -12.19
CA ASP A 69 2.73 -0.84 -13.65
C ASP A 69 4.00 -1.43 -14.31
N LEU A 70 5.18 -1.17 -13.73
CA LEU A 70 6.45 -1.71 -14.20
C LEU A 70 6.52 -3.24 -14.05
N HIS A 71 6.10 -3.76 -12.90
CA HIS A 71 6.12 -5.21 -12.66
C HIS A 71 5.10 -5.95 -13.54
N ASP A 72 3.90 -5.41 -13.73
CA ASP A 72 2.89 -6.00 -14.62
C ASP A 72 3.40 -6.05 -16.06
N LEU A 73 4.01 -4.96 -16.54
CA LEU A 73 4.63 -4.93 -17.87
C LEU A 73 5.78 -5.94 -17.98
N ALA A 74 6.62 -6.06 -16.95
CA ALA A 74 7.72 -7.03 -16.93
C ALA A 74 7.20 -8.46 -17.00
N ILE A 75 6.20 -8.81 -16.17
CA ILE A 75 5.57 -10.14 -16.16
C ILE A 75 4.93 -10.45 -17.51
N GLN A 76 4.20 -9.50 -18.11
CA GLN A 76 3.59 -9.67 -19.43
C GLN A 76 4.62 -9.95 -20.53
N ARG A 77 5.74 -9.21 -20.53
CA ARG A 77 6.82 -9.42 -21.49
C ARG A 77 7.48 -10.79 -21.33
N LEU A 78 7.78 -11.19 -20.08
CA LEU A 78 8.33 -12.52 -19.80
C LEU A 78 7.39 -13.64 -20.28
N PHE A 79 6.08 -13.48 -20.05
CA PHE A 79 5.09 -14.44 -20.52
C PHE A 79 5.03 -14.53 -22.05
N ALA A 80 5.06 -13.39 -22.74
CA ALA A 80 5.11 -13.35 -24.20
C ALA A 80 6.38 -14.00 -24.77
N THR A 81 7.54 -13.77 -24.12
CA THR A 81 8.79 -14.44 -24.47
C THR A 81 8.70 -15.96 -24.27
N GLY A 82 8.14 -16.41 -23.13
CA GLY A 82 7.89 -17.83 -22.86
C GLY A 82 7.01 -18.49 -23.93
N MET A 83 5.90 -17.87 -24.32
CA MET A 83 5.03 -18.37 -25.39
C MET A 83 5.73 -18.43 -26.75
N THR A 84 6.57 -17.44 -27.05
CA THR A 84 7.38 -17.41 -28.29
C THR A 84 8.39 -18.56 -28.30
N LEU A 85 9.08 -18.79 -27.18
CA LEU A 85 10.04 -19.90 -27.03
C LEU A 85 9.35 -21.27 -27.11
N GLN A 86 8.21 -21.45 -26.43
CA GLN A 86 7.42 -22.68 -26.56
C GLN A 86 6.99 -22.95 -27.99
N SER A 87 6.56 -21.91 -28.72
CA SER A 87 6.15 -22.02 -30.12
C SER A 87 7.33 -22.41 -31.01
N ALA A 88 8.49 -21.76 -30.82
CA ALA A 88 9.71 -22.07 -31.56
C ALA A 88 10.23 -23.49 -31.26
N GLY A 89 10.15 -23.92 -29.99
CA GLY A 89 10.59 -25.25 -29.54
C GLY A 89 9.90 -26.41 -30.26
N ARG A 90 8.67 -26.22 -30.74
CA ARG A 90 7.91 -27.23 -31.52
C ARG A 90 8.53 -27.54 -32.88
N PHE A 91 9.36 -26.65 -33.41
CA PHE A 91 10.02 -26.82 -34.71
C PHE A 91 11.48 -27.32 -34.58
N ILE A 92 11.95 -27.59 -33.36
CA ILE A 92 13.31 -28.04 -33.11
C ILE A 92 13.37 -29.57 -33.15
N GLU A 93 13.99 -30.13 -34.19
CA GLU A 93 14.20 -31.57 -34.32
C GLU A 93 15.37 -32.09 -33.46
N HIS A 94 16.35 -31.23 -33.17
CA HIS A 94 17.50 -31.62 -32.36
C HIS A 94 17.13 -31.68 -30.86
N LYS A 95 17.09 -32.89 -30.31
CA LYS A 95 16.62 -33.18 -28.95
C LYS A 95 17.26 -32.30 -27.88
N GLU A 96 18.59 -32.16 -27.85
CA GLU A 96 19.25 -31.33 -26.83
C GLU A 96 18.89 -29.84 -26.94
N ALA A 97 18.68 -29.34 -28.15
CA ALA A 97 18.25 -27.95 -28.35
C ALA A 97 16.81 -27.74 -27.89
N SER A 98 15.92 -28.71 -28.14
CA SER A 98 14.53 -28.68 -27.65
C SER A 98 14.48 -28.69 -26.12
N GLU A 99 15.28 -29.56 -25.47
CA GLU A 99 15.40 -29.62 -24.01
C GLU A 99 15.97 -28.33 -23.40
N ARG A 100 16.91 -27.64 -24.09
CA ARG A 100 17.42 -26.34 -23.64
C ARG A 100 16.35 -25.25 -23.70
N VAL A 101 15.53 -25.22 -24.75
CA VAL A 101 14.42 -24.26 -24.88
C VAL A 101 13.35 -24.53 -23.83
N SER A 102 13.01 -25.80 -23.55
CA SER A 102 12.08 -26.15 -22.48
C SER A 102 12.56 -25.64 -21.12
N ARG A 103 13.84 -25.86 -20.78
CA ARG A 103 14.42 -25.36 -19.52
C ARG A 103 14.38 -23.83 -19.43
N ALA A 104 14.65 -23.13 -20.54
CA ALA A 104 14.56 -21.66 -20.56
C ALA A 104 13.12 -21.16 -20.29
N VAL A 105 12.10 -21.89 -20.76
CA VAL A 105 10.70 -21.59 -20.44
C VAL A 105 10.41 -21.82 -18.95
N ASP A 106 10.87 -22.95 -18.40
CA ASP A 106 10.71 -23.25 -16.97
C ASP A 106 11.39 -22.19 -16.07
N ASP A 107 12.59 -21.74 -16.45
CA ASP A 107 13.33 -20.69 -15.74
C ASP A 107 12.59 -19.32 -15.81
N LEU A 108 11.96 -19.00 -16.94
CA LEU A 108 11.14 -17.79 -17.09
C LEU A 108 9.90 -17.86 -16.17
N ASP A 109 9.22 -19.00 -16.12
CA ASP A 109 8.08 -19.21 -15.24
C ASP A 109 8.47 -19.10 -13.77
N GLU A 110 9.61 -19.64 -13.37
CA GLU A 110 10.13 -19.52 -12.01
C GLU A 110 10.49 -18.07 -11.67
N THR A 111 11.12 -17.35 -12.61
CA THR A 111 11.41 -15.92 -12.44
C THR A 111 10.12 -15.10 -12.24
N ILE A 112 9.06 -15.40 -12.98
CA ILE A 112 7.75 -14.76 -12.81
C ILE A 112 7.19 -15.04 -11.40
N LYS A 113 7.34 -16.26 -10.87
CA LYS A 113 6.91 -16.59 -9.50
C LYS A 113 7.71 -15.80 -8.46
N ILE A 114 9.03 -15.71 -8.61
CA ILE A 114 9.91 -14.94 -7.71
C ILE A 114 9.54 -13.45 -7.71
N ILE A 115 9.32 -12.86 -8.88
CA ILE A 115 8.89 -11.45 -8.98
C ILE A 115 7.56 -11.26 -8.24
N ARG A 116 6.58 -12.14 -8.48
CA ARG A 116 5.28 -12.06 -7.82
C ARG A 116 5.37 -12.23 -6.31
N SER A 117 6.18 -13.17 -5.82
CA SER A 117 6.38 -13.38 -4.38
C SER A 117 7.11 -12.22 -3.72
N THR A 118 8.09 -11.62 -4.40
CA THR A 118 8.83 -10.45 -3.91
C THR A 118 7.93 -9.23 -3.78
N ILE A 119 7.14 -8.93 -4.83
CA ILE A 119 6.14 -7.85 -4.80
C ILE A 119 5.15 -8.08 -3.66
N PHE A 120 4.69 -9.32 -3.50
CA PHE A 120 3.77 -9.68 -2.44
C PHE A 120 4.40 -9.49 -1.05
N GLY A 121 5.64 -9.96 -0.84
CA GLY A 121 6.36 -9.84 0.41
C GLY A 121 6.58 -8.39 0.84
N LEU A 122 6.89 -7.50 -0.10
CA LEU A 122 6.99 -6.05 0.15
C LEU A 122 5.65 -5.49 0.67
N ARG A 123 4.55 -5.79 -0.02
CA ARG A 123 3.21 -5.36 0.42
C ARG A 123 2.83 -5.93 1.78
N ALA A 124 3.20 -7.19 2.05
CA ALA A 124 2.94 -7.83 3.33
C ALA A 124 3.74 -7.19 4.47
N HIS A 125 4.97 -6.74 4.21
CA HIS A 125 5.77 -6.03 5.19
C HIS A 125 5.19 -4.66 5.53
N ASP A 126 4.72 -3.90 4.53
CA ASP A 126 4.06 -2.61 4.77
C ASP A 126 2.73 -2.80 5.52
N ALA A 127 1.99 -3.87 5.18
CA ALA A 127 0.78 -4.28 5.85
C ALA A 127 0.99 -4.79 7.29
N ALA A 128 2.17 -5.30 7.65
CA ALA A 128 2.43 -5.84 8.99
C ALA A 128 2.27 -4.78 10.10
N SER A 129 2.49 -3.51 9.77
CA SER A 129 2.31 -2.37 10.68
C SER A 129 0.88 -1.82 10.68
N GLY A 130 0.03 -2.25 9.74
CA GLY A 130 -1.33 -1.75 9.55
C GLY A 130 -2.40 -2.60 10.25
N THR A 131 -3.41 -1.95 10.81
CA THR A 131 -4.59 -2.60 11.42
C THR A 131 -5.82 -2.63 10.49
N GLY A 132 -5.77 -1.95 9.35
CA GLY A 132 -6.86 -1.86 8.38
C GLY A 132 -7.18 -3.17 7.65
N LEU A 133 -8.32 -3.20 6.97
CA LEU A 133 -8.79 -4.34 6.18
C LEU A 133 -7.78 -4.71 5.08
N ARG A 134 -7.16 -3.74 4.41
CA ARG A 134 -6.11 -4.02 3.40
C ARG A 134 -4.99 -4.87 3.97
N ALA A 135 -4.48 -4.43 5.11
CA ALA A 135 -3.37 -5.10 5.78
C ALA A 135 -3.72 -6.53 6.19
N ARG A 136 -4.94 -6.73 6.70
CA ARG A 136 -5.44 -8.05 7.09
C ARG A 136 -5.61 -9.00 5.90
N VAL A 137 -6.15 -8.51 4.78
CA VAL A 137 -6.30 -9.30 3.55
C VAL A 137 -4.93 -9.71 3.01
N VAL A 138 -3.99 -8.76 2.87
CA VAL A 138 -2.63 -9.08 2.41
C VAL A 138 -1.97 -10.12 3.33
N ARG A 139 -2.15 -10.02 4.64
CA ARG A 139 -1.59 -10.99 5.58
C ARG A 139 -2.13 -12.40 5.36
N VAL A 140 -3.46 -12.56 5.32
CA VAL A 140 -4.10 -13.87 5.09
C VAL A 140 -3.68 -14.49 3.75
N VAL A 141 -3.62 -13.69 2.69
CA VAL A 141 -3.15 -14.18 1.39
C VAL A 141 -1.69 -14.62 1.46
N GLY A 142 -0.85 -13.87 2.19
CA GLY A 142 0.57 -14.18 2.36
C GLY A 142 0.82 -15.45 3.14
N GLU A 143 0.07 -15.66 4.22
CA GLU A 143 0.12 -16.88 5.04
C GLU A 143 -0.26 -18.13 4.25
N THR A 144 -1.05 -17.98 3.18
CA THR A 144 -1.47 -19.09 2.32
C THR A 144 -0.44 -19.43 1.23
N ALA A 145 0.45 -18.49 0.86
CA ALA A 145 1.40 -18.68 -0.24
C ALA A 145 2.32 -19.91 -0.08
N PRO A 146 2.89 -20.22 1.12
CA PRO A 146 3.69 -21.43 1.31
C PRO A 146 2.90 -22.72 1.11
N VAL A 147 1.61 -22.72 1.46
CA VAL A 147 0.72 -23.89 1.32
C VAL A 147 0.33 -24.10 -0.14
N LEU A 148 0.13 -23.02 -0.89
CA LEU A 148 -0.19 -23.06 -2.32
C LEU A 148 1.02 -23.37 -3.21
N GLY A 149 2.24 -23.10 -2.73
CA GLY A 149 3.47 -23.23 -3.52
C GLY A 149 3.68 -22.09 -4.53
N PHE A 150 2.84 -21.05 -4.49
CA PHE A 150 2.98 -19.82 -5.27
C PHE A 150 2.30 -18.66 -4.54
N ALA A 151 2.75 -17.43 -4.82
CA ALA A 151 2.12 -16.22 -4.29
C ALA A 151 0.82 -15.89 -5.07
N PRO A 152 -0.35 -15.83 -4.40
CA PRO A 152 -1.56 -15.31 -5.03
C PRO A 152 -1.43 -13.81 -5.35
N SER A 153 -2.13 -13.34 -6.39
CA SER A 153 -2.21 -11.91 -6.68
C SER A 153 -3.37 -11.26 -5.91
N VAL A 154 -3.14 -10.05 -5.39
CA VAL A 154 -4.17 -9.27 -4.71
C VAL A 154 -4.34 -7.92 -5.39
N ARG A 155 -5.59 -7.59 -5.73
CA ARG A 155 -6.03 -6.30 -6.25
C ARG A 155 -7.03 -5.70 -5.25
N MET A 156 -6.90 -4.42 -4.97
CA MET A 156 -7.82 -3.70 -4.09
C MET A 156 -8.17 -2.35 -4.69
N GLU A 157 -9.45 -2.06 -4.83
CA GLU A 157 -9.95 -0.80 -5.38
C GLU A 157 -10.95 -0.13 -4.42
N GLY A 158 -10.90 1.19 -4.37
CA GLY A 158 -11.70 2.00 -3.44
C GLY A 158 -11.06 2.18 -2.05
N LEU A 159 -11.71 3.00 -1.22
CA LEU A 159 -11.26 3.33 0.14
C LEU A 159 -11.70 2.25 1.14
N VAL A 160 -11.22 1.02 0.96
CA VAL A 160 -11.67 -0.16 1.72
C VAL A 160 -11.45 -0.04 3.24
N ASP A 161 -10.43 0.69 3.70
CA ASP A 161 -10.16 0.84 5.14
C ASP A 161 -11.12 1.82 5.84
N SER A 162 -11.71 2.76 5.11
CA SER A 162 -12.65 3.76 5.67
C SER A 162 -14.11 3.47 5.33
N HIS A 163 -14.37 2.86 4.17
CA HIS A 163 -15.74 2.59 3.70
C HIS A 163 -16.29 1.24 4.14
N VAL A 164 -15.45 0.29 4.56
CA VAL A 164 -15.92 -1.03 5.01
C VAL A 164 -16.04 -1.05 6.54
N PRO A 165 -17.24 -1.26 7.10
CA PRO A 165 -17.41 -1.39 8.55
C PRO A 165 -16.60 -2.55 9.11
N LYS A 166 -16.14 -2.42 10.36
CA LYS A 166 -15.28 -3.40 11.03
C LYS A 166 -15.87 -4.82 11.04
N GLU A 167 -17.18 -4.95 11.31
CA GLU A 167 -17.87 -6.24 11.34
C GLU A 167 -17.86 -6.92 9.97
N THR A 168 -18.11 -6.15 8.90
CA THR A 168 -18.00 -6.64 7.53
C THR A 168 -16.57 -7.03 7.18
N ALA A 169 -15.59 -6.23 7.60
CA ALA A 169 -14.17 -6.55 7.43
C ALA A 169 -13.78 -7.87 8.13
N ASP A 170 -14.31 -8.13 9.34
CA ASP A 170 -14.08 -9.37 10.06
C ASP A 170 -14.64 -10.58 9.32
N HIS A 171 -15.87 -10.48 8.81
CA HIS A 171 -16.49 -11.53 8.01
C HIS A 171 -15.75 -11.76 6.68
N LEU A 172 -15.35 -10.69 5.97
CA LEU A 172 -14.61 -10.80 4.70
C LEU A 172 -13.29 -11.55 4.88
N VAL A 173 -12.54 -11.23 5.94
CA VAL A 173 -11.25 -11.88 6.23
C VAL A 173 -11.46 -13.36 6.56
N ALA A 174 -12.51 -13.70 7.31
CA ALA A 174 -12.85 -15.09 7.62
C ALA A 174 -13.23 -15.88 6.35
N VAL A 175 -14.10 -15.31 5.50
CA VAL A 175 -14.52 -15.91 4.23
C VAL A 175 -13.32 -16.11 3.29
N LEU A 176 -12.45 -15.10 3.18
CA LEU A 176 -11.24 -15.19 2.37
C LEU A 176 -10.31 -16.30 2.85
N SER A 177 -10.09 -16.40 4.16
CA SER A 177 -9.22 -17.44 4.75
C SER A 177 -9.75 -18.85 4.46
N GLU A 178 -11.06 -19.06 4.62
CA GLU A 178 -11.70 -20.34 4.32
C GLU A 178 -11.65 -20.66 2.82
N ALA A 179 -11.92 -19.68 1.96
CA ALA A 179 -11.84 -19.85 0.51
C ALA A 179 -10.42 -20.25 0.06
N LEU A 180 -9.39 -19.57 0.57
CA LEU A 180 -7.99 -19.87 0.28
C LEU A 180 -7.57 -21.24 0.81
N THR A 181 -8.04 -21.63 1.99
CA THR A 181 -7.81 -22.96 2.56
C THR A 181 -8.43 -24.05 1.69
N ASN A 182 -9.66 -23.84 1.22
CA ASN A 182 -10.35 -24.77 0.34
C ASN A 182 -9.64 -24.90 -1.01
N ILE A 183 -9.16 -23.80 -1.59
CA ILE A 183 -8.37 -23.81 -2.81
C ILE A 183 -7.08 -24.62 -2.60
N ALA A 184 -6.35 -24.34 -1.51
CA ALA A 184 -5.09 -25.02 -1.21
C ALA A 184 -5.26 -26.52 -1.01
N ARG A 185 -6.36 -26.96 -0.38
CA ARG A 185 -6.63 -28.38 -0.14
C ARG A 185 -7.21 -29.12 -1.34
N HIS A 186 -8.04 -28.46 -2.16
CA HIS A 186 -8.93 -29.17 -3.08
C HIS A 186 -8.81 -28.75 -4.54
N ALA A 187 -8.44 -27.50 -4.84
CA ALA A 187 -8.60 -26.97 -6.19
C ALA A 187 -7.46 -27.31 -7.17
N ARG A 188 -6.28 -27.73 -6.68
CA ARG A 188 -5.05 -27.90 -7.49
C ARG A 188 -4.80 -26.72 -8.44
N ALA A 189 -5.09 -25.50 -7.97
CA ALA A 189 -4.98 -24.30 -8.78
C ALA A 189 -3.51 -23.94 -9.05
N GLY A 190 -3.16 -23.57 -10.28
CA GLY A 190 -1.84 -23.01 -10.62
C GLY A 190 -1.76 -21.47 -10.48
N ARG A 191 -2.89 -20.83 -10.21
CA ARG A 191 -3.01 -19.38 -10.02
C ARG A 191 -4.24 -19.07 -9.17
N VAL A 192 -4.12 -18.06 -8.31
CA VAL A 192 -5.20 -17.50 -7.50
C VAL A 192 -5.11 -15.98 -7.58
N GLU A 193 -6.26 -15.34 -7.80
CA GLU A 193 -6.41 -13.89 -7.81
C GLU A 193 -7.51 -13.50 -6.83
N VAL A 194 -7.17 -12.60 -5.91
CA VAL A 194 -8.09 -12.03 -4.92
C VAL A 194 -8.32 -10.58 -5.31
N ALA A 195 -9.57 -10.23 -5.60
CA ALA A 195 -10.01 -8.86 -5.83
C ALA A 195 -10.87 -8.42 -4.65
N LEU A 196 -10.63 -7.22 -4.16
CA LEU A 196 -11.47 -6.56 -3.14
C LEU A 196 -11.83 -5.17 -3.64
N GLU A 197 -13.11 -4.91 -3.85
CA GLU A 197 -13.59 -3.65 -4.43
C GLU A 197 -14.67 -3.04 -3.56
N THR A 198 -14.67 -1.72 -3.37
CA THR A 198 -15.78 -1.02 -2.72
C THR A 198 -16.10 0.32 -3.37
N ASP A 199 -17.39 0.62 -3.46
CA ASP A 199 -17.93 1.92 -3.89
C ASP A 199 -18.45 2.77 -2.73
N GLY A 200 -18.30 2.30 -1.48
CA GLY A 200 -18.85 2.93 -0.28
C GLY A 200 -20.25 2.45 0.12
N ARG A 201 -20.91 1.62 -0.69
CA ARG A 201 -22.21 1.00 -0.40
C ARG A 201 -22.12 -0.51 -0.36
N GLU A 202 -21.36 -1.08 -1.29
CA GLU A 202 -21.10 -2.51 -1.39
C GLU A 202 -19.60 -2.80 -1.32
N VAL A 203 -19.29 -4.03 -0.93
CA VAL A 203 -17.93 -4.60 -0.98
C VAL A 203 -18.02 -5.94 -1.70
N ARG A 204 -17.10 -6.16 -2.63
CA ARG A 204 -17.03 -7.36 -3.48
C ARG A 204 -15.64 -7.96 -3.42
#